data_AF-A0A497CSU9-F1
#
_entry.id   AF-A0A497CSU9-F1
#
_cell.length_a   1.000
_cell.length_b   1.000
_cell.length_c   1.000
_cell.angle_alpha   90.00
_cell.angle_beta   90.00
_cell.angle_gamma   90.00
#
_symmetry.space_group_name_H-M   'P 1'
#
loop_
_entity.id
_entity.type
_entity.pdbx_description
1 polymer ?
#
loop_
_entity_poly.entity_id
_entity_poly.type
_entity_poly.pdbx_seq_one_letter_code
_entity_poly.pdbx_strand_id
1 'polypeptide(L)'
;MKPPSLFYLILLPIFTLLHTSSYGQIYEDYLGAGNHEGITVTSSSNYQAWGWEQIALGENTINGNGLEGKLIEASRFLTQATLGGNPELIEQVSKMDFEEWIDQQFELPPPSVLDTVRDIFERARQWYIDDGGDPDDYAYWPYNHHFLYGWWQVNMTAEDV
;
A
#
# COMPACT_ATOMS: atom_id res chain seq x y z
N MET A 1 54.25 30.32 -11.16
CA MET A 1 53.02 29.62 -11.62
C MET A 1 52.19 30.62 -12.42
N LYS A 2 51.94 30.35 -13.70
CA LYS A 2 51.11 31.22 -14.56
C LYS A 2 49.64 31.00 -14.18
N PRO A 3 48.84 32.05 -13.93
CA PRO A 3 47.42 31.87 -13.64
C PRO A 3 46.75 31.17 -14.82
N PRO A 4 45.82 30.23 -14.60
CA PRO A 4 45.06 29.65 -15.69
C PRO A 4 44.38 30.79 -16.47
N SER A 5 44.54 30.80 -17.78
CA SER A 5 44.01 31.89 -18.60
C SER A 5 42.50 31.99 -18.39
N LEU A 6 42.01 33.22 -18.14
CA LEU A 6 40.58 33.54 -17.90
C LEU A 6 39.65 32.91 -18.95
N PHE A 7 40.20 32.63 -20.14
CA PHE A 7 39.58 31.97 -21.27
C PHE A 7 39.05 30.55 -20.95
N TYR A 8 39.79 29.74 -20.18
CA TYR A 8 39.36 28.38 -19.82
C TYR A 8 38.28 28.38 -18.73
N LEU A 9 38.27 29.40 -17.85
CA LEU A 9 37.26 29.58 -16.81
C LEU A 9 35.87 29.93 -17.37
N ILE A 10 35.82 30.54 -18.56
CA ILE A 10 34.58 30.88 -19.26
C ILE A 10 34.08 29.73 -20.14
N LEU A 11 34.98 28.91 -20.69
CA LEU A 11 34.61 27.77 -21.55
C LEU A 11 33.99 26.59 -20.78
N LEU A 12 34.39 26.36 -19.53
CA LEU A 12 33.87 25.26 -18.70
C LEU A 12 32.34 25.33 -18.45
N PRO A 13 31.75 26.46 -18.02
CA PRO A 13 30.30 26.56 -17.84
C PRO A 13 29.52 26.49 -19.17
N ILE A 14 30.11 26.97 -20.28
CA ILE A 14 29.50 26.89 -21.61
C ILE A 14 29.39 25.43 -22.07
N PHE A 15 30.39 24.60 -21.78
CA PHE A 15 30.35 23.17 -22.13
C PHE A 15 29.33 22.38 -21.30
N THR A 16 29.11 22.74 -20.03
CA THR A 16 28.10 22.11 -19.17
C THR A 16 26.66 22.55 -19.47
N LEU A 17 26.46 23.77 -19.99
CA LEU A 17 25.14 24.28 -20.39
C LEU A 17 24.63 23.68 -21.72
N LEU A 18 25.52 23.07 -22.51
CA LEU A 18 25.17 22.41 -23.78
C LEU A 18 24.73 20.94 -23.62
N HIS A 19 24.76 20.38 -22.41
CA HIS A 19 24.39 18.97 -22.16
C HIS A 19 22.91 18.76 -21.78
N THR A 20 22.10 19.80 -21.68
CA THR A 20 20.71 19.69 -21.19
C THR A 20 19.70 19.78 -22.32
N SER A 21 19.64 18.77 -23.20
CA SER A 21 18.43 18.42 -23.99
C SER A 21 18.66 17.19 -24.87
N SER A 22 18.95 16.05 -24.27
CA SER A 22 18.71 14.76 -24.92
C SER A 22 17.24 14.39 -24.76
N TYR A 23 16.41 14.72 -25.77
CA TYR A 23 15.09 14.11 -25.91
C TYR A 23 15.29 12.67 -26.35
N GLY A 24 15.18 11.72 -25.42
CA GLY A 24 15.42 10.29 -25.66
C GLY A 24 14.35 9.61 -26.51
N GLN A 25 13.18 10.23 -26.68
CA GLN A 25 12.10 9.76 -27.53
C GLN A 25 11.47 10.93 -28.29
N ILE A 26 11.25 10.72 -29.60
CA ILE A 26 10.70 11.71 -30.54
C ILE A 26 9.18 11.56 -30.69
N TYR A 27 8.61 10.42 -30.26
CA TYR A 27 7.20 10.09 -30.42
C TYR A 27 6.52 9.99 -29.04
N GLU A 28 5.31 10.52 -28.92
CA GLU A 28 4.43 10.32 -27.74
C GLU A 28 3.77 8.93 -27.73
N ASP A 29 3.86 8.21 -28.85
CA ASP A 29 3.30 6.88 -29.01
C ASP A 29 4.28 5.81 -28.48
N TYR A 30 3.75 4.87 -27.70
CA TYR A 30 4.49 3.77 -27.10
C TYR A 30 3.76 2.45 -27.35
N LEU A 31 4.52 1.39 -27.59
CA LEU A 31 3.95 0.06 -27.79
C LEU A 31 3.82 -0.66 -26.45
N GLY A 32 2.64 -1.21 -26.18
CA GLY A 32 2.36 -2.03 -25.00
C GLY A 32 1.56 -1.33 -23.91
N ALA A 33 1.36 -2.03 -22.79
CA ALA A 33 0.54 -1.58 -21.66
C ALA A 33 -0.85 -1.05 -22.06
N GLY A 34 -1.47 -1.68 -23.08
CA GLY A 34 -2.77 -1.26 -23.61
C GLY A 34 -2.69 -0.47 -24.91
N ASN A 35 -1.56 0.14 -25.25
CA ASN A 35 -1.34 0.77 -26.55
C ASN A 35 -0.85 -0.27 -27.56
N HIS A 36 -1.79 -0.95 -28.20
CA HIS A 36 -1.51 -2.09 -29.09
C HIS A 36 -2.31 -2.06 -30.40
N GLU A 37 -2.97 -0.95 -30.71
CA GLU A 37 -3.71 -0.82 -31.97
C GLU A 37 -2.79 -0.99 -33.19
N GLY A 38 -3.24 -1.80 -34.16
CA GLY A 38 -2.47 -2.08 -35.37
C GLY A 38 -1.29 -3.06 -35.18
N ILE A 39 -1.09 -3.61 -33.98
CA ILE A 39 -0.04 -4.61 -33.72
C ILE A 39 -0.58 -6.02 -33.94
N THR A 40 0.08 -6.79 -34.80
CA THR A 40 -0.20 -8.21 -34.99
C THR A 40 0.68 -9.04 -34.06
N VAL A 41 0.07 -9.77 -33.13
CA VAL A 41 0.76 -10.68 -32.22
C VAL A 41 0.65 -12.12 -32.72
N THR A 42 1.79 -12.80 -32.85
CA THR A 42 1.86 -14.24 -33.17
C THR A 42 2.51 -14.99 -32.01
N SER A 43 1.83 -16.03 -31.50
CA SER A 43 2.37 -16.91 -30.46
C SER A 43 2.45 -18.36 -30.96
N SER A 44 3.43 -19.12 -30.48
CA SER A 44 3.53 -20.56 -30.74
C SER A 44 2.44 -21.36 -30.01
N SER A 45 1.94 -20.85 -28.88
CA SER A 45 0.81 -21.41 -28.15
C SER A 45 0.14 -20.36 -27.27
N ASN A 46 -1.14 -20.58 -26.98
CA ASN A 46 -1.82 -19.98 -25.83
C ASN A 46 -1.91 -21.05 -24.75
N TYR A 47 -1.74 -20.67 -23.49
CA TYR A 47 -1.71 -21.63 -22.37
C TYR A 47 -2.87 -21.39 -21.40
N GLN A 48 -3.57 -22.47 -21.03
CA GLN A 48 -4.55 -22.46 -19.95
C GLN A 48 -4.20 -23.60 -18.99
N ALA A 49 -3.88 -23.27 -17.74
CA ALA A 49 -3.66 -24.28 -16.72
C ALA A 49 -4.99 -24.94 -16.32
N TRP A 50 -4.95 -26.22 -15.96
CA TRP A 50 -6.13 -26.94 -15.52
C TRP A 50 -6.70 -26.29 -14.24
N GLY A 51 -7.99 -25.97 -14.26
CA GLY A 51 -8.68 -25.30 -13.15
C GLY A 51 -8.53 -23.77 -13.11
N TRP A 52 -7.87 -23.15 -14.09
CA TRP A 52 -7.76 -21.70 -14.18
C TRP A 52 -8.82 -21.14 -15.14
N GLU A 53 -9.48 -20.07 -14.72
CA GLU A 53 -10.43 -19.34 -15.58
C GLU A 53 -9.70 -18.48 -16.63
N GLN A 54 -8.49 -18.01 -16.32
CA GLN A 54 -7.71 -17.16 -17.19
C GLN A 54 -6.84 -17.95 -18.16
N ILE A 55 -6.71 -17.42 -19.39
CA ILE A 55 -5.91 -17.97 -20.47
C ILE A 55 -4.74 -17.02 -20.74
N ALA A 56 -3.51 -17.54 -20.74
CA ALA A 56 -2.33 -16.82 -21.20
C ALA A 56 -2.35 -16.75 -22.72
N LEU A 57 -3.05 -15.74 -23.25
CA LEU A 57 -3.06 -15.40 -24.67
C LEU A 57 -1.79 -14.64 -25.04
N GLY A 58 -1.24 -14.89 -26.23
CA GLY A 58 -0.10 -14.12 -26.74
C GLY A 58 -0.35 -12.60 -26.71
N GLU A 59 -1.58 -12.17 -27.02
CA GLU A 59 -2.02 -10.77 -27.01
C GLU A 59 -1.87 -10.08 -25.64
N ASN A 60 -1.95 -10.84 -24.53
CA ASN A 60 -1.78 -10.31 -23.18
C ASN A 60 -0.37 -9.78 -22.90
N THR A 61 0.61 -10.13 -23.75
CA THR A 61 1.97 -9.58 -23.69
C THR A 61 2.00 -8.08 -24.00
N ILE A 62 0.99 -7.54 -24.69
CA ILE A 62 1.01 -6.16 -25.19
C ILE A 62 -0.26 -5.36 -24.86
N ASN A 63 -1.41 -6.01 -24.76
CA ASN A 63 -2.69 -5.32 -24.48
C ASN A 63 -2.84 -4.84 -23.01
N GLY A 64 -1.88 -5.15 -22.15
CA GLY A 64 -1.86 -4.73 -20.75
C GLY A 64 -2.67 -5.60 -19.80
N ASN A 65 -3.43 -6.59 -20.29
CA ASN A 65 -4.13 -7.55 -19.44
C ASN A 65 -3.13 -8.38 -18.63
N GLY A 66 -3.34 -8.46 -17.32
CA GLY A 66 -2.43 -9.13 -16.40
C GLY A 66 -1.24 -8.28 -15.95
N LEU A 67 -1.16 -7.00 -16.32
CA LEU A 67 -0.23 -6.03 -15.70
C LEU A 67 -0.69 -5.61 -14.29
N GLU A 68 -0.89 -6.61 -13.43
CA GLU A 68 -1.36 -6.45 -12.05
C GLU A 68 -0.20 -6.34 -11.05
N GLY A 69 1.03 -6.13 -11.54
CA GLY A 69 2.25 -6.09 -10.72
C GLY A 69 2.12 -5.15 -9.51
N LYS A 70 1.57 -3.95 -9.73
CA LYS A 70 1.34 -2.98 -8.65
C LYS A 70 0.33 -3.46 -7.60
N LEU A 71 -0.72 -4.18 -8.02
CA LEU A 71 -1.70 -4.76 -7.10
C LEU A 71 -1.05 -5.88 -6.25
N ILE A 72 -0.21 -6.71 -6.88
CA ILE A 72 0.54 -7.77 -6.18
C ILE A 72 1.55 -7.16 -5.21
N GLU A 73 2.27 -6.12 -5.62
CA GLU A 73 3.22 -5.39 -4.76
C GLU A 73 2.50 -4.74 -3.57
N ALA A 74 1.40 -4.02 -3.80
CA ALA A 74 0.59 -3.44 -2.74
C ALA A 74 0.02 -4.51 -1.80
N SER A 75 -0.46 -5.63 -2.32
CA SER A 75 -0.95 -6.75 -1.50
C SER A 75 0.16 -7.33 -0.61
N ARG A 76 1.36 -7.53 -1.15
CA ARG A 76 2.52 -8.03 -0.40
C ARG A 76 2.98 -7.04 0.65
N PHE A 77 3.03 -5.76 0.30
CA PHE A 77 3.36 -4.68 1.20
C PHE A 77 2.38 -4.64 2.37
N LEU A 78 1.07 -4.61 2.11
CA LEU A 78 0.04 -4.60 3.15
C LEU A 78 0.10 -5.85 4.03
N THR A 79 0.36 -7.04 3.48
CA THR A 79 0.55 -8.26 4.27
C THR A 79 1.75 -8.19 5.23
N GLN A 80 2.75 -7.36 4.92
CA GLN A 80 3.93 -7.17 5.76
C GLN A 80 3.79 -6.00 6.74
N ALA A 81 3.10 -4.95 6.34
CA ALA A 81 2.90 -3.75 7.15
C ALA A 81 1.72 -3.88 8.12
N THR A 82 0.73 -4.72 7.80
CA THR A 82 -0.57 -4.81 8.49
C THR A 82 -1.00 -6.28 8.67
N LEU A 83 -2.27 -6.52 8.99
CA LEU A 83 -2.89 -7.87 8.93
C LEU A 83 -3.35 -8.27 7.51
N GLY A 84 -3.03 -7.46 6.49
CA GLY A 84 -3.40 -7.64 5.10
C GLY A 84 -4.43 -6.61 4.63
N GLY A 85 -4.53 -6.43 3.31
CA GLY A 85 -5.50 -5.50 2.70
C GLY A 85 -6.69 -6.23 2.09
N ASN A 86 -7.87 -5.60 2.17
CA ASN A 86 -8.98 -5.97 1.29
C ASN A 86 -8.72 -5.48 -0.16
N PRO A 87 -9.47 -5.96 -1.17
CA PRO A 87 -9.25 -5.58 -2.56
C PRO A 87 -9.27 -4.06 -2.80
N GLU A 88 -10.14 -3.33 -2.11
CA GLU A 88 -10.28 -1.88 -2.23
C GLU A 88 -9.03 -1.14 -1.74
N LEU A 89 -8.50 -1.52 -0.57
CA LEU A 89 -7.27 -0.95 -0.01
C LEU A 89 -6.06 -1.31 -0.87
N ILE A 90 -5.97 -2.54 -1.37
CA ILE A 90 -4.91 -2.96 -2.29
C ILE A 90 -4.93 -2.09 -3.55
N GLU A 91 -6.11 -1.85 -4.13
CA GLU A 91 -6.24 -0.99 -5.30
C GLU A 91 -5.84 0.46 -4.99
N GLN A 92 -6.25 1.01 -3.85
CA GLN A 92 -5.86 2.35 -3.41
C GLN A 92 -4.34 2.47 -3.26
N VAL A 93 -3.72 1.55 -2.51
CA VAL A 93 -2.29 1.57 -2.21
C VAL A 93 -1.46 1.33 -3.47
N SER A 94 -1.96 0.54 -4.43
CA SER A 94 -1.30 0.33 -5.73
C SER A 94 -1.15 1.60 -6.58
N LYS A 95 -1.92 2.65 -6.26
CA LYS A 95 -1.96 3.92 -7.00
C LYS A 95 -1.14 5.02 -6.33
N MET A 96 -0.56 4.78 -5.16
CA MET A 96 0.25 5.75 -4.41
C MET A 96 1.62 5.16 -4.05
N ASP A 97 2.52 6.02 -3.57
CA ASP A 97 3.83 5.59 -3.06
C ASP A 97 3.66 4.99 -1.65
N PHE A 98 4.45 3.97 -1.30
CA PHE A 98 4.27 3.29 -0.01
C PHE A 98 4.66 4.18 1.17
N GLU A 99 5.69 5.01 1.01
CA GLU A 99 6.08 5.99 2.03
C GLU A 99 4.96 7.00 2.29
N GLU A 100 4.27 7.46 1.24
CA GLU A 100 3.13 8.36 1.38
C GLU A 100 1.97 7.71 2.14
N TRP A 101 1.68 6.43 1.85
CA TRP A 101 0.66 5.69 2.59
C TRP A 101 1.04 5.51 4.07
N ILE A 102 2.30 5.20 4.37
CA ILE A 102 2.81 5.06 5.74
C ILE A 102 2.66 6.38 6.51
N ASP A 103 3.05 7.50 5.87
CA ASP A 103 2.90 8.83 6.47
C ASP A 103 1.42 9.13 6.78
N GLN A 104 0.50 8.77 5.88
CA GLN A 104 -0.95 8.91 6.12
C GLN A 104 -1.42 8.07 7.32
N GLN A 105 -0.88 6.87 7.54
CA GLN A 105 -1.23 6.06 8.71
C GLN A 105 -0.74 6.72 10.01
N PHE A 106 0.45 7.33 10.01
CA PHE A 106 0.97 8.03 11.20
C PHE A 106 0.22 9.34 11.53
N GLU A 107 -0.51 9.92 10.57
CA GLU A 107 -1.37 11.08 10.81
C GLU A 107 -2.69 10.72 11.51
N LEU A 108 -3.08 9.44 11.50
CA LEU A 108 -4.30 8.97 12.16
C LEU A 108 -4.15 9.05 13.69
N PRO A 109 -5.22 9.46 14.41
CA PRO A 109 -5.19 9.47 15.86
C PRO A 109 -5.06 8.03 16.40
N PRO A 110 -4.06 7.73 17.24
CA PRO A 110 -3.85 6.38 17.70
C PRO A 110 -5.01 5.92 18.59
N PRO A 111 -5.52 4.70 18.40
CA PRO A 111 -6.59 4.17 19.23
C PRO A 111 -6.11 3.94 20.67
N SER A 112 -6.92 4.32 21.65
CA SER A 112 -6.60 4.13 23.06
C SER A 112 -7.03 2.75 23.55
N VAL A 113 -6.07 1.84 23.70
CA VAL A 113 -6.31 0.52 24.32
C VAL A 113 -6.81 0.69 25.75
N LEU A 114 -6.29 1.66 26.49
CA LEU A 114 -6.71 1.91 27.87
C LEU A 114 -8.19 2.28 27.95
N ASP A 115 -8.64 3.22 27.13
CA ASP A 115 -10.04 3.66 27.16
C ASP A 115 -10.97 2.53 26.68
N THR A 116 -10.53 1.75 25.68
CA THR A 116 -11.28 0.57 25.21
C THR A 116 -11.43 -0.48 26.32
N VAL A 117 -10.36 -0.75 27.08
CA VAL A 117 -10.40 -1.71 28.20
C VAL A 117 -11.33 -1.21 29.31
N ARG A 118 -11.32 0.09 29.61
CA ARG A 118 -12.22 0.69 30.60
C ARG A 118 -13.67 0.59 30.18
N ASP A 119 -13.98 0.91 28.92
CA ASP A 119 -15.32 0.77 28.36
C ASP A 119 -15.82 -0.68 28.42
N ILE A 120 -14.99 -1.65 28.01
CA ILE A 120 -15.34 -3.08 28.07
C ILE A 120 -15.62 -3.53 29.51
N PHE A 121 -14.80 -3.10 30.46
CA PHE A 121 -14.99 -3.40 31.88
C PHE A 121 -16.30 -2.79 32.43
N GLU A 122 -16.55 -1.52 32.14
CA GLU A 122 -17.77 -0.83 32.59
C GLU A 122 -19.03 -1.47 32.00
N ARG A 123 -19.01 -1.85 30.72
CA ARG A 123 -20.12 -2.58 30.08
C ARG A 123 -20.34 -3.96 30.69
N ALA A 124 -19.27 -4.73 30.91
CA ALA A 124 -19.37 -6.06 31.51
C ALA A 124 -19.90 -6.00 32.95
N ARG A 125 -19.46 -5.01 33.74
CA ARG A 125 -19.99 -4.73 35.08
C ARG A 125 -21.48 -4.40 35.02
N GLN A 126 -21.90 -3.56 34.07
CA GLN A 126 -23.31 -3.19 33.94
C GLN A 126 -24.19 -4.40 33.60
N TRP A 127 -23.76 -5.26 32.68
CA TRP A 127 -24.49 -6.49 32.35
C TRP A 127 -24.66 -7.42 33.55
N TYR A 128 -23.63 -7.54 34.40
CA TYR A 128 -23.71 -8.34 35.62
C TYR A 128 -24.75 -7.80 36.61
N ILE A 129 -24.83 -6.47 36.77
CA ILE A 129 -25.82 -5.82 37.62
C ILE A 129 -27.23 -5.98 37.04
N ASP A 130 -27.38 -5.81 35.73
CA ASP A 130 -28.67 -5.93 35.04
C ASP A 130 -29.25 -7.36 35.12
N ASP A 131 -28.39 -8.38 35.21
CA ASP A 131 -28.77 -9.79 35.43
C ASP A 131 -29.07 -10.11 36.90
N GLY A 132 -29.04 -9.11 37.79
CA GLY A 132 -29.36 -9.24 39.21
C GLY A 132 -28.17 -9.57 40.11
N GLY A 133 -26.94 -9.46 39.60
CA GLY A 133 -25.72 -9.59 40.39
C GLY A 133 -25.50 -8.42 41.35
N ASP A 134 -24.87 -8.68 42.49
CA ASP A 134 -24.53 -7.64 43.47
C ASP A 134 -23.32 -6.83 43.00
N PRO A 135 -23.42 -5.49 42.79
CA PRO A 135 -22.30 -4.68 42.35
C PRO A 135 -21.01 -4.83 43.17
N ASP A 136 -21.11 -5.20 44.45
CA ASP A 136 -19.97 -5.39 45.36
C ASP A 136 -19.24 -6.73 45.14
N ASP A 137 -19.91 -7.71 44.51
CA ASP A 137 -19.34 -9.01 44.13
C ASP A 137 -18.59 -8.96 42.78
N TYR A 138 -18.73 -7.86 42.03
CA TYR A 138 -18.01 -7.68 40.78
C TYR A 138 -16.59 -7.14 41.01
N ALA A 139 -15.71 -7.41 40.06
CA ALA A 139 -14.35 -6.88 40.01
C ALA A 139 -14.30 -5.36 40.19
N TYR A 140 -13.41 -4.84 41.04
CA TYR A 140 -13.23 -3.38 41.23
C TYR A 140 -12.35 -2.74 40.13
N TRP A 141 -11.47 -3.52 39.48
CA TRP A 141 -10.59 -3.06 38.39
C TRP A 141 -10.62 -4.01 37.19
N PRO A 142 -10.30 -3.52 35.97
CA PRO A 142 -10.11 -4.38 34.82
C PRO A 142 -9.03 -5.46 35.05
N TYR A 143 -9.41 -6.71 34.85
CA TYR A 143 -8.49 -7.86 34.82
C TYR A 143 -8.03 -8.24 33.40
N ASN A 144 -7.14 -9.22 33.32
CA ASN A 144 -6.50 -9.69 32.08
C ASN A 144 -7.48 -9.97 30.91
N HIS A 145 -8.67 -10.50 31.18
CA HIS A 145 -9.63 -10.79 30.10
C HIS A 145 -10.15 -9.51 29.43
N HIS A 146 -10.44 -8.44 30.20
CA HIS A 146 -10.81 -7.14 29.63
C HIS A 146 -9.67 -6.57 28.78
N PHE A 147 -8.42 -6.72 29.24
CA PHE A 147 -7.24 -6.32 28.47
C PHE A 147 -7.15 -7.09 27.15
N LEU A 148 -7.23 -8.42 27.18
CA LEU A 148 -7.13 -9.25 25.97
C LEU A 148 -8.24 -8.91 24.96
N TYR A 149 -9.47 -8.71 25.43
CA TYR A 149 -10.58 -8.28 24.56
C TYR A 149 -10.37 -6.86 24.03
N GLY A 150 -9.94 -5.91 24.86
CA GLY A 150 -9.67 -4.54 24.42
C GLY A 150 -8.53 -4.47 23.41
N TRP A 151 -7.46 -5.23 23.63
CA TRP A 151 -6.36 -5.35 22.67
C TRP A 151 -6.86 -5.93 21.35
N TRP A 152 -7.61 -7.04 21.38
CA TRP A 152 -8.16 -7.64 20.17
C TRP A 152 -9.10 -6.67 19.44
N GLN A 153 -10.00 -6.02 20.17
CA GLN A 153 -10.96 -5.05 19.60
C GLN A 153 -10.22 -3.92 18.88
N VAL A 154 -9.21 -3.32 19.51
CA VAL A 154 -8.44 -2.24 18.89
C VAL A 154 -7.72 -2.72 17.62
N ASN A 155 -6.99 -3.84 17.68
CA ASN A 155 -6.20 -4.33 16.55
C ASN A 155 -7.05 -4.85 15.38
N MET A 156 -8.32 -5.19 15.61
CA MET A 156 -9.20 -5.72 14.57
C MET A 156 -10.15 -4.67 13.97
N THR A 157 -10.25 -3.49 14.58
CA THR A 157 -11.25 -2.47 14.18
C THR A 157 -10.68 -1.08 13.98
N ALA A 158 -9.50 -0.78 14.51
CA ALA A 158 -8.81 0.45 14.18
C ALA A 158 -8.26 0.39 12.74
N GLU A 159 -8.10 1.56 12.12
CA GLU A 159 -7.30 1.68 10.90
C GLU A 159 -5.83 1.35 11.21
N ASP A 160 -5.12 0.82 10.23
CA ASP A 160 -3.77 0.27 10.40
C ASP A 160 -2.78 1.36 10.83
N VAL A 161 -2.07 1.14 11.95
CA VAL A 161 -0.85 1.86 12.35
C VAL A 161 0.12 0.90 13.03
#